data_AF-A0A261KKJ4-F1
#
_entry.id   AF-A0A261KKJ4-F1
#
_cell.length_a   1.000
_cell.length_b   1.000
_cell.length_c   1.000
_cell.angle_alpha   90.00
_cell.angle_beta   90.00
_cell.angle_gamma   90.00
#
_symmetry.space_group_name_H-M   'P 1'
#
loop_
_entity.id
_entity.type
_entity.pdbx_description
1 polymer ?
#
loop_
_entity_poly.entity_id
_entity_poly.type
_entity_poly.pdbx_seq_one_letter_code
_entity_poly.pdbx_strand_id
1 'polypeptide(L)'
;MITTKSLPLSWEELQQLATFERDTVNGPTNSQTRLRLFGQAESDVRVTLYRDHHAWCPYCQKVWLWLEEKQIPYRIEKVTMFCYGTKEKWYKQKVPSGMLPALELDGQVITESDDILLALEDAFGPLNQVGMGDRRALPLRQLERLLFRGWCTWLCYPTRSQREDQRSREQFTSIVAQVETALANTPGPYFLEEFGIVDVVFT
;
A
#
# COMPACT_ATOMS: atom_id res chain seq x y z
N MET A 1 0.54 50.17 -1.96
CA MET A 1 1.80 49.40 -1.83
C MET A 1 1.74 48.29 -2.88
N ILE A 2 2.61 48.34 -3.88
CA ILE A 2 2.66 47.35 -4.97
C ILE A 2 3.39 46.14 -4.42
N THR A 3 2.68 45.02 -4.27
CA THR A 3 3.26 43.73 -3.93
C THR A 3 4.20 43.32 -5.05
N THR A 4 5.50 43.29 -4.77
CA THR A 4 6.50 42.72 -5.68
C THR A 4 6.21 41.23 -5.82
N LYS A 5 5.65 40.84 -6.96
CA LYS A 5 5.56 39.42 -7.35
C LYS A 5 6.99 38.90 -7.48
N SER A 6 7.44 38.02 -6.58
CA SER A 6 8.72 37.34 -6.79
C SER A 6 8.61 36.48 -8.03
N LEU A 7 9.62 36.55 -8.90
CA LEU A 7 9.71 35.63 -10.03
C LEU A 7 9.91 34.20 -9.49
N PRO A 8 9.37 33.18 -10.17
CA PRO A 8 9.65 31.79 -9.82
C PRO A 8 11.14 31.49 -10.04
N LEU A 9 11.71 30.68 -9.15
CA LEU A 9 13.10 30.23 -9.24
C LEU A 9 13.31 29.33 -10.46
N SER A 10 14.52 29.36 -11.03
CA SER A 10 14.96 28.43 -12.06
C SER A 10 15.15 27.02 -11.50
N TRP A 11 15.26 26.02 -12.38
CA TRP A 11 15.52 24.64 -11.96
C TRP A 11 16.87 24.51 -11.25
N GLU A 12 17.88 25.24 -11.70
CA GLU A 12 19.21 25.28 -11.09
C GLU A 12 19.16 25.90 -9.69
N GLU A 13 18.41 26.99 -9.52
CA GLU A 13 18.20 27.63 -8.21
C GLU A 13 17.43 26.69 -7.26
N LEU A 14 16.38 26.01 -7.73
CA LEU A 14 15.66 25.01 -6.94
C LEU A 14 16.54 23.81 -6.56
N GLN A 15 17.40 23.35 -7.46
CA GLN A 15 18.33 22.25 -7.18
C GLN A 15 19.33 22.64 -6.09
N GLN A 16 19.81 23.88 -6.07
CA GLN A 16 20.67 24.39 -4.99
C GLN A 16 19.95 24.44 -3.63
N LEU A 17 18.63 24.62 -3.63
CA LEU A 17 17.82 24.58 -2.40
C LEU A 17 17.47 23.14 -1.96
N ALA A 18 17.64 22.13 -2.82
CA ALA A 18 17.36 20.72 -2.53
C ALA A 18 18.46 20.07 -1.66
N THR A 19 18.79 20.71 -0.54
CA THR A 19 19.83 20.29 0.42
C THR A 19 19.37 19.27 1.45
N PHE A 20 18.15 18.74 1.31
CA PHE A 20 17.61 17.78 2.26
C PHE A 20 18.35 16.43 2.12
N GLU A 21 19.14 16.07 3.12
CA GLU A 21 19.60 14.70 3.28
C GLU A 21 18.50 13.91 3.99
N ARG A 22 18.14 12.75 3.43
CA ARG A 22 17.14 11.85 4.03
C ARG A 22 17.83 10.58 4.50
N ASP A 23 17.65 10.28 5.78
CA ASP A 23 17.96 8.94 6.29
C ASP A 23 16.94 7.95 5.71
N THR A 24 17.36 7.24 4.67
CA THR A 24 16.53 6.25 4.00
C THR A 24 16.43 4.95 4.78
N VAL A 25 17.28 4.73 5.79
CA VAL A 25 17.43 3.46 6.51
C VAL A 25 16.67 3.46 7.84
N ASN A 26 16.82 4.51 8.66
CA ASN A 26 16.17 4.60 9.97
C ASN A 26 15.24 5.82 10.10
N GLY A 27 15.28 6.75 9.14
CA GLY A 27 14.43 7.93 9.16
C GLY A 27 12.97 7.66 8.74
N PRO A 28 12.19 8.71 8.46
CA PRO A 28 10.84 8.56 7.91
C PRO A 28 10.82 7.77 6.60
N THR A 29 9.79 6.94 6.41
CA THR A 29 9.66 6.13 5.20
C THR A 29 9.46 6.98 3.95
N ASN A 30 9.98 6.53 2.81
CA ASN A 30 9.81 7.20 1.52
C ASN A 30 9.96 6.20 0.37
N SER A 31 9.44 6.55 -0.80
CA SER A 31 9.39 5.65 -1.96
C SER A 31 10.77 5.30 -2.53
N GLN A 32 11.81 6.07 -2.23
CA GLN A 32 13.17 5.85 -2.74
C GLN A 32 13.98 4.85 -1.89
N THR A 33 13.50 4.52 -0.69
CA THR A 33 14.19 3.59 0.20
C THR A 33 14.33 2.17 -0.40
N ARG A 34 15.48 1.54 -0.10
CA ARG A 34 15.80 0.13 -0.40
C ARG A 34 16.11 -0.75 0.81
N LEU A 35 16.29 -0.16 1.99
CA LEU A 35 16.57 -0.86 3.24
C LEU A 35 15.92 -0.09 4.39
N ARG A 36 15.24 -0.80 5.29
CA ARG A 36 14.69 -0.24 6.53
C ARG A 36 15.19 -1.09 7.69
N LEU A 37 15.80 -0.46 8.68
CA LEU A 37 16.36 -1.18 9.84
C LEU A 37 15.71 -0.82 11.18
N PHE A 38 15.12 0.37 11.30
CA PHE A 38 14.50 0.82 12.56
C PHE A 38 15.45 0.71 13.77
N GLY A 39 16.75 0.95 13.55
CA GLY A 39 17.80 0.84 14.56
C GLY A 39 18.30 -0.59 14.85
N GLN A 40 17.79 -1.61 14.16
CA GLN A 40 18.20 -3.01 14.31
C GLN A 40 19.39 -3.35 13.39
N ALA A 41 19.99 -4.53 13.57
CA ALA A 41 21.13 -4.93 12.75
C ALA A 41 20.67 -5.40 11.37
N GLU A 42 21.49 -5.17 10.35
CA GLU A 42 21.20 -5.64 8.99
C GLU A 42 21.16 -7.18 8.88
N SER A 43 21.81 -7.89 9.81
CA SER A 43 21.72 -9.35 9.97
C SER A 43 20.35 -9.85 10.40
N ASP A 44 19.52 -8.98 10.97
CA ASP A 44 18.18 -9.33 11.46
C ASP A 44 17.13 -9.26 10.33
N VAL A 45 17.53 -8.79 9.15
CA VAL A 45 16.65 -8.69 7.98
C VAL A 45 16.31 -10.07 7.43
N ARG A 46 15.04 -10.45 7.61
CA ARG A 46 14.45 -11.70 7.10
C ARG A 46 13.56 -11.49 5.88
N VAL A 47 13.21 -10.24 5.59
CA VAL A 47 12.18 -9.87 4.62
C VAL A 47 12.77 -9.06 3.47
N THR A 48 12.39 -9.42 2.24
CA THR A 48 12.56 -8.58 1.05
C THR A 48 11.22 -8.35 0.37
N LEU A 49 10.76 -7.10 0.33
CA LEU A 49 9.55 -6.70 -0.39
C LEU A 49 9.90 -6.34 -1.85
N TYR A 50 9.28 -7.03 -2.81
CA TYR A 50 9.28 -6.65 -4.21
C TYR A 50 8.10 -5.73 -4.49
N ARG A 51 8.37 -4.47 -4.83
CA ARG A 51 7.34 -3.46 -5.11
C ARG A 51 7.71 -2.53 -6.25
N ASP A 52 6.74 -1.75 -6.69
CA ASP A 52 6.93 -0.82 -7.80
C ASP A 52 7.85 0.36 -7.44
N HIS A 53 8.42 0.99 -8.47
CA HIS A 53 9.36 2.10 -8.34
C HIS A 53 8.73 3.35 -7.73
N HIS A 54 7.45 3.59 -7.97
CA HIS A 54 6.81 4.89 -7.77
C HIS A 54 5.79 4.92 -6.63
N ALA A 55 5.59 3.79 -5.94
CA ALA A 55 4.57 3.60 -4.90
C ALA A 55 3.14 3.75 -5.46
N TRP A 56 2.91 3.26 -6.67
CA TRP A 56 1.60 3.34 -7.34
C TRP A 56 0.77 2.08 -7.16
N CYS A 57 1.37 0.96 -6.75
CA CYS A 57 0.63 -0.28 -6.56
C CYS A 57 -0.06 -0.28 -5.17
N PRO A 58 -1.40 -0.21 -5.08
CA PRO A 58 -2.11 -0.20 -3.80
C PRO A 58 -1.87 -1.50 -3.02
N TYR A 59 -1.78 -2.62 -3.72
CA TYR A 59 -1.46 -3.91 -3.10
C TYR A 59 -0.04 -3.96 -2.52
N CYS A 60 0.93 -3.27 -3.11
CA CYS A 60 2.26 -3.10 -2.50
C CYS A 60 2.20 -2.18 -1.30
N GLN A 61 1.37 -1.13 -1.37
CA GLN A 61 1.22 -0.14 -0.32
C GLN A 61 0.72 -0.76 0.99
N LYS A 62 -0.29 -1.65 0.95
CA LYS A 62 -0.75 -2.31 2.18
C LYS A 62 0.33 -3.15 2.86
N VAL A 63 1.11 -3.93 2.10
CA VAL A 63 2.23 -4.70 2.67
C VAL A 63 3.30 -3.75 3.20
N TRP A 64 3.59 -2.67 2.46
CA TRP A 64 4.59 -1.68 2.85
C TRP A 64 4.21 -0.97 4.16
N LEU A 65 2.96 -0.53 4.30
CA LEU A 65 2.45 0.08 5.53
C LEU A 65 2.52 -0.89 6.70
N TRP A 66 2.12 -2.15 6.49
CA TRP A 66 2.23 -3.17 7.53
C TRP A 66 3.67 -3.32 8.05
N LEU A 67 4.65 -3.39 7.15
CA LEU A 67 6.08 -3.53 7.51
C LEU A 67 6.59 -2.31 8.28
N GLU A 68 6.18 -1.10 7.87
CA GLU A 68 6.57 0.15 8.54
C GLU A 68 5.93 0.27 9.93
N GLU A 69 4.65 -0.04 10.06
CA GLU A 69 3.93 0.02 11.35
C GLU A 69 4.43 -1.04 12.33
N LYS A 70 4.77 -2.24 11.84
CA LYS A 70 5.39 -3.29 12.66
C LYS A 70 6.86 -3.01 12.98
N GLN A 71 7.51 -2.11 12.23
CA GLN A 71 8.93 -1.77 12.36
C GLN A 71 9.87 -3.00 12.28
N ILE A 72 9.55 -3.97 11.41
CA ILE A 72 10.45 -5.11 11.18
C ILE A 72 11.52 -4.75 10.14
N PRO A 73 12.80 -5.12 10.31
CA PRO A 73 13.84 -4.81 9.33
C PRO A 73 13.59 -5.53 8.00
N TYR A 74 13.62 -4.78 6.89
CA TYR A 74 13.35 -5.34 5.57
C TYR A 74 14.09 -4.61 4.44
N ARG A 75 14.28 -5.34 3.33
CA ARG A 75 14.78 -4.80 2.07
C ARG A 75 13.67 -4.53 1.09
N ILE A 76 13.91 -3.62 0.16
CA ILE A 76 13.00 -3.36 -0.95
C ILE A 76 13.75 -3.54 -2.27
N GLU A 77 13.23 -4.44 -3.09
CA GLU A 77 13.62 -4.59 -4.48
C GLU A 77 12.57 -3.92 -5.37
N LYS A 78 13.04 -3.05 -6.27
CA LYS A 78 12.16 -2.25 -7.13
C LYS A 78 11.97 -2.94 -8.48
N VAL A 79 10.71 -3.08 -8.88
CA VAL A 79 10.30 -3.81 -10.08
C VAL A 79 9.37 -2.93 -10.92
N THR A 80 9.62 -2.82 -12.21
CA THR A 80 8.80 -2.06 -13.16
C THR A 80 7.38 -2.63 -13.24
N MET A 81 6.30 -1.84 -13.18
CA MET A 81 4.93 -2.36 -13.42
C MET A 81 4.62 -2.47 -14.91
N PHE A 82 3.68 -3.35 -15.25
CA PHE A 82 3.23 -3.54 -16.64
C PHE A 82 2.65 -2.28 -17.29
N CYS A 83 2.05 -1.38 -16.50
CA CYS A 83 1.42 -0.17 -17.01
C CYS A 83 2.40 0.93 -17.42
N TYR A 84 3.68 0.86 -17.03
CA TYR A 84 4.66 1.91 -17.33
C TYR A 84 6.01 1.39 -17.87
N GLY A 85 6.18 0.09 -18.10
CA GLY A 85 7.41 -0.40 -18.73
C GLY A 85 7.56 -1.91 -18.80
N THR A 86 8.77 -2.33 -19.14
CA THR A 86 9.15 -3.73 -19.32
C THR A 86 9.57 -4.37 -18.00
N LYS A 87 8.93 -5.48 -17.64
CA LYS A 87 9.30 -6.28 -16.46
C LYS A 87 10.72 -6.82 -16.55
N GLU A 88 11.40 -6.80 -15.42
CA GLU A 88 12.75 -7.31 -15.25
C GLU A 88 12.79 -8.84 -15.41
N LYS A 89 13.74 -9.34 -16.21
CA LYS A 89 13.89 -10.78 -16.47
C LYS A 89 14.17 -11.58 -15.19
N TRP A 90 15.02 -11.05 -14.31
CA TRP A 90 15.35 -11.67 -13.03
C TRP A 90 14.12 -11.81 -12.13
N TYR A 91 13.23 -10.81 -12.15
CA TYR A 91 12.01 -10.85 -11.36
C TYR A 91 11.06 -11.91 -11.89
N LYS A 92 10.89 -12.00 -13.21
CA LYS A 92 10.06 -13.04 -13.84
C LYS A 92 10.59 -14.46 -13.65
N GLN A 93 11.89 -14.65 -13.42
CA GLN A 93 12.43 -15.95 -13.05
C GLN A 93 12.02 -16.35 -11.62
N LYS A 94 11.91 -15.38 -10.71
CA LYS A 94 11.48 -15.58 -9.32
C LYS A 94 9.96 -15.66 -9.17
N VAL A 95 9.24 -14.77 -9.85
CA VAL A 95 7.78 -14.63 -9.85
C VAL A 95 7.30 -14.72 -11.31
N PRO A 96 6.97 -15.92 -11.83
CA PRO A 96 6.64 -16.13 -13.25
C PRO A 96 5.50 -15.25 -13.78
N SER A 97 4.51 -14.94 -12.93
CA SER A 97 3.40 -14.05 -13.28
C SER A 97 3.86 -12.60 -13.52
N GLY A 98 4.99 -12.19 -12.95
CA GLY A 98 5.48 -10.81 -12.95
C GLY A 98 4.61 -9.85 -12.12
N MET A 99 3.61 -10.37 -11.38
CA MET A 99 2.70 -9.57 -10.58
C MET A 99 3.39 -9.03 -9.32
N LEU A 100 2.85 -7.92 -8.80
CA LEU A 100 3.30 -7.28 -7.56
C LEU A 100 2.09 -7.11 -6.61
N PRO A 101 2.30 -7.08 -5.29
CA PRO A 101 3.57 -7.34 -4.60
C PRO A 101 3.99 -8.81 -4.69
N ALA A 102 5.27 -9.04 -4.44
CA ALA A 102 5.77 -10.30 -3.93
C ALA A 102 6.64 -10.01 -2.71
N LEU A 103 6.80 -11.00 -1.83
CA LEU A 103 7.63 -10.88 -0.65
C LEU A 103 8.46 -12.15 -0.50
N GLU A 104 9.75 -12.00 -0.21
CA GLU A 104 10.58 -13.10 0.23
C GLU A 104 10.75 -13.04 1.75
N LEU A 105 10.40 -14.13 2.43
CA LEU A 105 10.56 -14.30 3.87
C LEU A 105 11.37 -15.56 4.10
N ASP A 106 12.55 -15.42 4.74
CA ASP A 106 13.48 -16.53 4.99
C ASP A 106 13.79 -17.37 3.73
N GLY A 107 13.93 -16.69 2.59
CA GLY A 107 14.21 -17.31 1.28
C GLY A 107 13.00 -17.91 0.56
N GLN A 108 11.80 -17.89 1.17
CA GLN A 108 10.57 -18.33 0.52
C GLN A 108 9.82 -17.16 -0.12
N VAL A 109 9.50 -17.30 -1.41
CA VAL A 109 8.76 -16.29 -2.17
C VAL A 109 7.26 -16.51 -2.00
N ILE A 110 6.57 -15.47 -1.60
CA ILE A 110 5.14 -15.41 -1.36
C ILE A 110 4.55 -14.33 -2.28
N THR A 111 3.48 -14.68 -2.97
CA THR A 111 2.71 -13.78 -3.84
C THR A 111 1.31 -13.64 -3.30
N GLU A 112 0.52 -12.76 -3.88
CA GLU A 112 -0.80 -12.35 -3.38
C GLU A 112 -0.72 -11.58 -2.08
N SER A 113 -1.28 -10.38 -2.11
CA SER A 113 -1.03 -9.40 -1.05
C SER A 113 -1.72 -9.73 0.27
N ASP A 114 -2.82 -10.49 0.26
CA ASP A 114 -3.45 -11.02 1.49
C ASP A 114 -2.66 -12.21 2.07
N ASP A 115 -2.12 -13.09 1.22
CA ASP A 115 -1.30 -14.24 1.65
C ASP A 115 0.05 -13.78 2.24
N ILE A 116 0.64 -12.73 1.66
CA ILE A 116 1.81 -12.06 2.21
C ILE A 116 1.53 -11.53 3.62
N LEU A 117 0.42 -10.83 3.83
CA LEU A 117 0.06 -10.29 5.15
C LEU A 117 -0.19 -11.42 6.15
N LEU A 118 -0.86 -12.51 5.76
CA LEU A 118 -1.03 -13.69 6.61
C LEU A 118 0.32 -14.29 7.03
N ALA A 119 1.25 -14.50 6.08
CA ALA A 119 2.57 -15.03 6.39
C ALA A 119 3.41 -14.12 7.29
N LEU A 120 3.29 -12.80 7.12
CA LEU A 120 3.93 -11.81 7.98
C LEU A 120 3.35 -11.84 9.40
N GLU A 121 2.02 -11.95 9.55
CA GLU A 121 1.38 -12.09 10.86
C GLU A 121 1.76 -13.41 11.55
N ASP A 122 1.87 -14.52 10.81
CA ASP A 122 2.34 -15.79 11.37
C ASP A 122 3.78 -15.71 11.88
N ALA A 123 4.64 -14.95 11.19
CA ALA A 123 6.06 -14.83 11.53
C ALA A 123 6.39 -13.80 12.61
N PHE A 124 5.64 -12.69 12.68
CA PHE A 124 5.96 -11.55 13.56
C PHE A 124 4.79 -11.14 14.47
N GLY A 125 3.65 -11.83 14.39
CA GLY A 125 2.42 -11.49 15.07
C GLY A 125 1.65 -10.36 14.39
N PRO A 126 0.33 -10.24 14.65
CA PRO A 126 -0.51 -9.17 14.12
C PRO A 126 -0.05 -7.77 14.57
N LEU A 127 -0.52 -6.73 13.90
CA LEU A 127 -0.25 -5.33 14.28
C LEU A 127 -0.85 -5.00 15.65
N ASN A 128 -2.06 -5.51 15.92
CA ASN A 128 -2.78 -5.35 17.18
C ASN A 128 -3.47 -6.68 17.56
N GLN A 129 -4.49 -6.67 18.43
CA GLN A 129 -5.15 -7.90 18.87
C GLN A 129 -6.03 -8.56 17.78
N VAL A 130 -6.21 -7.90 16.63
CA VAL A 130 -7.02 -8.36 15.50
C VAL A 130 -6.12 -8.58 14.29
N GLY A 131 -5.90 -9.86 13.95
CA GLY A 131 -5.19 -10.24 12.73
C GLY A 131 -6.11 -10.41 11.52
N MET A 132 -5.51 -10.70 10.37
CA MET A 132 -6.17 -11.00 9.11
C MET A 132 -7.30 -12.03 9.28
N GLY A 133 -7.05 -13.12 10.00
CA GLY A 133 -7.99 -14.24 10.18
C GLY A 133 -9.11 -14.00 11.20
N ASP A 134 -9.13 -12.85 11.89
CA ASP A 134 -10.11 -12.59 12.94
C ASP A 134 -11.52 -12.40 12.38
N ARG A 135 -12.52 -12.93 13.08
CA ARG A 135 -13.96 -12.81 12.74
C ARG A 135 -14.43 -11.35 12.62
N ARG A 136 -13.78 -10.42 13.33
CA ARG A 136 -14.06 -8.97 13.28
C ARG A 136 -13.45 -8.34 12.03
N ALA A 137 -12.28 -8.80 11.59
CA ALA A 137 -11.60 -8.26 10.40
C ALA A 137 -12.21 -8.76 9.09
N LEU A 138 -12.65 -10.02 9.02
CA LEU A 138 -13.11 -10.64 7.77
C LEU A 138 -14.24 -9.88 7.05
N PRO A 139 -15.33 -9.44 7.72
CA PRO A 139 -16.39 -8.67 7.06
C PRO A 139 -15.91 -7.31 6.56
N LEU A 140 -15.04 -6.64 7.32
CA LEU A 140 -14.50 -5.34 6.98
C LEU A 140 -13.53 -5.43 5.78
N ARG A 141 -12.66 -6.43 5.75
CA ARG A 141 -11.81 -6.73 4.58
C ARG A 141 -12.64 -7.09 3.34
N GLN A 142 -13.76 -7.78 3.52
CA GLN A 142 -14.67 -8.04 2.40
C GLN A 142 -15.32 -6.75 1.87
N LEU A 143 -15.59 -5.79 2.76
CA LEU A 143 -16.14 -4.50 2.40
C LEU A 143 -15.15 -3.67 1.56
N GLU A 144 -13.85 -3.71 1.85
CA GLU A 144 -12.81 -3.13 0.99
C GLU A 144 -12.89 -3.70 -0.43
N ARG A 145 -12.92 -5.03 -0.57
CA ARG A 145 -13.03 -5.69 -1.89
C ARG A 145 -14.30 -5.29 -2.64
N LEU A 146 -15.41 -5.13 -1.93
CA LEU A 146 -16.66 -4.64 -2.52
C LEU A 146 -16.52 -3.19 -2.99
N LEU A 147 -15.89 -2.33 -2.18
CA LEU A 147 -15.66 -0.93 -2.50
C LEU A 147 -14.79 -0.79 -3.76
N PHE A 148 -13.64 -1.48 -3.80
CA PHE A 148 -12.74 -1.49 -4.95
C PHE A 148 -13.45 -2.00 -6.21
N ARG A 149 -14.19 -3.12 -6.11
CA ARG A 149 -14.95 -3.66 -7.24
C ARG A 149 -16.04 -2.70 -7.72
N GLY A 150 -16.77 -2.07 -6.81
CA GLY A 150 -17.80 -1.09 -7.13
C GLY A 150 -17.22 0.11 -7.86
N TRP A 151 -16.10 0.64 -7.35
CA TRP A 151 -15.36 1.72 -7.96
C TRP A 151 -14.87 1.36 -9.38
N CYS A 152 -14.19 0.22 -9.54
CA CYS A 152 -13.73 -0.22 -10.86
C CYS A 152 -14.89 -0.44 -11.84
N THR A 153 -15.97 -1.08 -11.39
CA THR A 153 -17.15 -1.34 -12.22
C THR A 153 -17.74 -0.04 -12.77
N TRP A 154 -17.74 1.03 -11.96
CA TRP A 154 -18.27 2.31 -12.36
C TRP A 154 -17.30 3.15 -13.20
N LEU A 155 -16.02 3.24 -12.79
CA LEU A 155 -15.09 4.24 -13.32
C LEU A 155 -13.98 3.69 -14.22
N CYS A 156 -13.69 2.39 -14.15
CA CYS A 156 -12.61 1.78 -14.95
C CYS A 156 -13.08 1.09 -16.23
N TYR A 157 -14.39 0.91 -16.41
CA TYR A 157 -14.95 0.27 -17.60
C TYR A 157 -15.90 1.23 -18.35
N PRO A 158 -15.93 1.18 -19.69
CA PRO A 158 -16.85 1.99 -20.47
C PRO A 158 -18.31 1.55 -20.23
N THR A 159 -19.16 2.53 -19.92
CA THR A 159 -20.61 2.31 -19.81
C THR A 159 -21.27 2.19 -21.18
N ARG A 160 -22.30 1.33 -21.31
CA ARG A 160 -23.04 1.14 -22.57
C ARG A 160 -24.30 2.00 -22.64
N SER A 161 -24.75 2.56 -21.52
CA SER A 161 -25.96 3.40 -21.46
C SER A 161 -26.02 4.25 -20.19
N GLN A 162 -26.78 5.35 -20.24
CA GLN A 162 -27.03 6.18 -19.04
C GLN A 162 -27.68 5.40 -17.89
N ARG A 163 -28.53 4.41 -18.20
CA ARG A 163 -29.17 3.56 -17.17
C ARG A 163 -28.16 2.67 -16.46
N GLU A 164 -27.20 2.11 -17.20
CA GLU A 164 -26.13 1.29 -16.63
C GLU A 164 -25.19 2.14 -15.77
N ASP A 165 -24.81 3.33 -16.24
CA ASP A 165 -23.99 4.26 -15.47
C ASP A 165 -24.66 4.65 -14.14
N GLN A 166 -25.93 5.02 -14.17
CA GLN A 166 -26.70 5.36 -12.98
C GLN A 166 -26.77 4.20 -11.98
N ARG A 167 -27.00 2.97 -12.47
CA ARG A 167 -27.02 1.77 -11.61
C ARG A 167 -25.65 1.51 -10.96
N SER A 168 -24.56 1.62 -11.71
CA SER A 168 -23.21 1.42 -11.17
C SER A 168 -22.86 2.49 -10.12
N ARG A 169 -23.27 3.74 -10.36
CA ARG A 169 -23.15 4.83 -9.38
C ARG A 169 -23.94 4.56 -8.10
N GLU A 170 -25.20 4.14 -8.21
CA GLU A 170 -26.04 3.80 -7.06
C GLU A 170 -25.46 2.64 -6.25
N GLN A 171 -24.96 1.61 -6.93
CA GLN A 171 -24.29 0.48 -6.28
C GLN A 171 -23.04 0.93 -5.53
N PHE A 172 -22.17 1.72 -6.16
CA PHE A 172 -20.98 2.26 -5.51
C PHE A 172 -21.33 3.12 -4.29
N THR A 173 -22.32 4.01 -4.42
CA THR A 173 -22.78 4.88 -3.32
C THR A 173 -23.33 4.05 -2.15
N SER A 174 -24.06 2.97 -2.44
CA SER A 174 -24.55 2.04 -1.40
C SER A 174 -23.42 1.33 -0.65
N ILE A 175 -22.33 0.98 -1.34
CA ILE A 175 -21.15 0.37 -0.70
C ILE A 175 -20.39 1.40 0.14
N VAL A 176 -20.25 2.65 -0.34
CA VAL A 176 -19.65 3.74 0.43
C VAL A 176 -20.43 3.97 1.74
N ALA A 177 -21.77 3.99 1.70
CA ALA A 177 -22.58 4.12 2.90
C ALA A 177 -22.38 2.96 3.91
N GLN A 178 -22.11 1.74 3.42
CA GLN A 178 -21.74 0.61 4.29
C GLN A 178 -20.37 0.82 4.95
N VAL A 179 -19.40 1.38 4.22
CA VAL A 179 -18.08 1.76 4.76
C VAL A 179 -18.21 2.85 5.82
N GLU A 180 -19.00 3.88 5.57
CA GLU A 180 -19.29 4.94 6.54
C GLU A 180 -19.95 4.38 7.81
N THR A 181 -20.91 3.48 7.66
CA THR A 181 -21.55 2.78 8.79
C THR A 181 -20.53 1.95 9.57
N ALA A 182 -19.62 1.26 8.87
CA ALA A 182 -18.58 0.46 9.51
C ALA A 182 -17.62 1.33 10.35
N LEU A 183 -17.17 2.46 9.79
CA LEU A 183 -16.29 3.43 10.48
C LEU A 183 -16.98 4.10 11.67
N ALA A 184 -18.29 4.35 11.58
CA ALA A 184 -19.05 4.99 12.65
C ALA A 184 -19.29 4.09 13.90
N ASN A 185 -18.92 2.81 13.85
CA ASN A 185 -19.11 1.88 14.97
C ASN A 185 -18.13 2.15 16.14
N THR A 186 -17.04 2.87 15.90
CA THR A 186 -16.09 3.27 16.93
C THR A 186 -16.06 4.80 17.02
N PRO A 187 -15.70 5.38 18.18
CA PRO A 187 -15.55 6.83 18.31
C PRO A 187 -14.28 7.37 17.62
N GLY A 188 -13.37 6.48 17.20
CA GLY A 188 -12.08 6.83 16.61
C GLY A 188 -12.11 6.92 15.08
N PRO A 189 -10.97 7.26 14.46
CA PRO A 189 -10.87 7.37 13.00
C PRO A 189 -10.63 6.01 12.29
N TYR A 190 -10.60 4.90 13.02
CA TYR A 190 -10.23 3.57 12.53
C TYR A 190 -11.45 2.65 12.49
N PHE A 191 -11.38 1.61 11.67
CA PHE A 191 -12.48 0.63 11.56
C PHE A 191 -12.75 -0.16 12.84
N LEU A 192 -11.73 -0.26 13.71
CA LEU A 192 -11.79 -0.89 15.03
C LEU A 192 -11.27 0.10 16.09
N GLU A 193 -11.15 -0.35 17.34
CA GLU A 193 -10.82 0.52 18.46
C GLU A 193 -9.45 1.21 18.30
N GLU A 194 -8.51 0.54 17.65
CA GLU A 194 -7.15 1.01 17.36
C GLU A 194 -6.83 0.74 15.89
N PHE A 195 -5.86 1.49 15.34
CA PHE A 195 -5.32 1.23 14.00
C PHE A 195 -4.85 -0.23 13.88
N GLY A 196 -5.15 -0.87 12.77
CA GLY A 196 -4.69 -2.23 12.53
C GLY A 196 -4.81 -2.71 11.09
N ILE A 197 -4.88 -4.03 10.96
CA ILE A 197 -4.85 -4.71 9.66
C ILE A 197 -5.99 -4.30 8.73
N VAL A 198 -7.16 -4.00 9.29
CA VAL A 198 -8.31 -3.55 8.49
C VAL A 198 -7.98 -2.22 7.85
N ASP A 199 -7.49 -1.24 8.60
CA ASP A 199 -7.13 0.08 8.08
C ASP A 199 -6.01 -0.01 7.04
N VAL A 200 -5.03 -0.89 7.25
CA VAL A 200 -3.95 -1.19 6.28
C VAL A 200 -4.48 -1.77 4.97
N VAL A 201 -5.55 -2.57 4.99
CA VAL A 201 -6.12 -3.17 3.78
C VAL A 201 -6.89 -2.14 2.94
N PHE A 202 -7.44 -1.08 3.56
CA PHE A 202 -8.23 -0.03 2.90
C PHE A 202 -7.40 1.06 2.18
N THR A 203 -6.16 0.76 1.78
CA THR A 203 -5.20 1.72 1.18
C THR A 203 -5.14 1.69 -0.34
#